data_AF-A0A5C4Y7D6-F1
#
_entry.id   AF-A0A5C4Y7D6-F1
#
_cell.length_a   1.000
_cell.length_b   1.000
_cell.length_c   1.000
_cell.angle_alpha   90.00
_cell.angle_beta   90.00
_cell.angle_gamma   90.00
#
_symmetry.space_group_name_H-M   'P 1'
#
loop_
_entity.id
_entity.type
_entity.pdbx_description
1 polymer ?
#
loop_
_entity_poly.entity_id
_entity_poly.type
_entity_poly.pdbx_seq_one_letter_code
_entity_poly.pdbx_strand_id
1 'polypeptide(L)'
;MPCTPARAYWAARRAVWAHEIQFDHLERHILPVLDKERLQKLSPAHLRRLFNGLNRAGLGASSQRQVRQFLISALRDAQRLELVTRNVTEVVKPTPARGKEQGALPSFTAEEAAAFAGAAAADHREAPLLFALSTGMRRGEAVGLRWQDVSGRGPGPRARDRGRGPARRDPHLTQDQQVPPDGLPLP
;
A
#
# COMPACT_ATOMS: atom_id res chain seq x y z
N MET A 1 15.97 34.82 -15.24
CA MET A 1 15.38 33.52 -15.65
C MET A 1 14.40 33.10 -14.55
N PRO A 2 13.07 33.32 -14.64
CA PRO A 2 12.19 32.95 -13.54
C PRO A 2 11.98 31.43 -13.54
N CYS A 3 12.16 30.82 -12.37
CA CYS A 3 11.90 29.41 -12.11
C CYS A 3 10.53 28.99 -12.64
N THR A 4 10.48 27.83 -13.32
CA THR A 4 9.24 27.21 -13.76
C THR A 4 8.32 27.00 -12.55
N PRO A 5 7.08 27.55 -12.52
CA PRO A 5 6.20 27.45 -11.35
C PRO A 5 5.86 26.01 -10.95
N ALA A 6 6.00 25.05 -11.88
CA ALA A 6 5.86 23.63 -11.61
C ALA A 6 6.89 23.14 -10.59
N ARG A 7 8.19 23.42 -10.78
CA ARG A 7 9.24 22.93 -9.89
C ARG A 7 9.12 23.52 -8.49
N ALA A 8 8.72 24.79 -8.37
CA ALA A 8 8.44 25.44 -7.09
C ALA A 8 7.21 24.83 -6.39
N TYR A 9 6.13 24.53 -7.12
CA TYR A 9 4.95 23.84 -6.58
C TYR A 9 5.28 22.42 -6.10
N TRP A 10 5.98 21.62 -6.92
CA TRP A 10 6.42 20.27 -6.56
C TRP A 10 7.40 20.28 -5.39
N ALA A 11 8.29 21.28 -5.33
CA ALA A 11 9.28 21.46 -4.28
C ALA A 11 8.68 21.96 -2.95
N ALA A 12 7.72 22.89 -2.97
CA ALA A 12 7.09 23.46 -1.78
C ALA A 12 6.17 22.46 -1.07
N ARG A 13 5.60 21.53 -1.84
CA ARG A 13 4.71 20.48 -1.29
C ARG A 13 5.43 19.25 -0.74
N ARG A 14 6.77 19.21 -0.83
CA ARG A 14 7.64 18.17 -0.21
C ARG A 14 7.33 17.92 1.27
N ALA A 15 6.94 18.96 2.01
CA ALA A 15 6.77 18.87 3.46
C ALA A 15 5.47 18.19 3.91
N VAL A 16 4.45 18.08 3.05
CA VAL A 16 3.08 17.72 3.50
C VAL A 16 2.72 16.26 3.19
N TRP A 17 3.43 15.58 2.28
CA TRP A 17 3.03 14.25 1.75
C TRP A 17 4.14 13.20 1.69
N ALA A 18 5.39 13.54 2.05
CA ALA A 18 6.54 12.68 1.78
C ALA A 18 6.61 11.45 2.70
N HIS A 19 5.88 10.39 2.35
CA HIS A 19 6.44 9.06 2.47
C HIS A 19 7.55 8.92 1.42
N GLU A 20 8.76 8.57 1.85
CA GLU A 20 10.00 8.47 1.05
C GLU A 20 9.81 7.74 -0.30
N ILE A 21 8.92 6.74 -0.36
CA ILE A 21 8.57 5.97 -1.55
C ILE A 21 7.90 6.82 -2.65
N GLN A 22 7.03 7.77 -2.28
CA GLN A 22 6.36 8.61 -3.28
C GLN A 22 7.33 9.61 -3.91
N PHE A 23 8.32 10.06 -3.13
CA PHE A 23 9.34 10.99 -3.57
C PHE A 23 10.28 10.35 -4.59
N ASP A 24 10.68 9.10 -4.37
CA ASP A 24 11.47 8.33 -5.32
C ASP A 24 10.80 8.26 -6.70
N HIS A 25 9.50 7.95 -6.71
CA HIS A 25 8.69 7.93 -7.92
C HIS A 25 8.58 9.32 -8.59
N LEU A 26 8.50 10.39 -7.80
CA LEU A 26 8.49 11.76 -8.31
C LEU A 26 9.78 12.09 -9.07
N GLU A 27 10.93 11.87 -8.45
CA GLU A 27 12.23 12.22 -9.04
C GLU A 27 12.61 11.31 -10.22
N ARG A 28 12.38 10.00 -10.09
CA ARG A 28 12.80 9.03 -11.10
C ARG A 28 11.88 8.97 -12.31
N HIS A 29 10.59 9.27 -12.13
CA HIS A 29 9.61 9.02 -13.19
C HIS A 29 8.82 10.24 -13.63
N ILE A 30 8.41 11.10 -12.69
CA ILE A 30 7.47 12.19 -12.99
C ILE A 30 8.21 13.43 -13.49
N LEU A 31 9.23 13.90 -12.75
CA LEU A 31 9.99 15.10 -13.09
C LEU A 31 10.70 15.01 -14.45
N PRO A 32 11.35 13.90 -14.84
CA PRO A 32 12.05 13.83 -16.13
C PRO A 32 11.14 14.07 -17.35
N VAL A 33 9.84 13.81 -17.20
CA VAL A 33 8.85 13.98 -18.28
C VAL A 33 8.12 15.31 -18.18
N LEU A 34 7.89 15.83 -16.96
CA LEU A 34 7.00 16.98 -16.72
C LEU A 34 7.70 18.26 -16.23
N ASP A 35 8.98 18.22 -15.85
CA ASP A 35 9.69 19.38 -15.24
C ASP A 35 9.81 20.59 -16.18
N LYS A 36 9.83 20.35 -17.49
CA LYS A 36 9.94 21.42 -18.50
C LYS A 36 8.61 22.07 -18.84
N GLU A 37 7.50 21.46 -18.46
CA GLU A 37 6.16 21.94 -18.81
C GLU A 37 5.57 22.82 -17.70
N ARG A 38 4.96 23.94 -18.08
CA ARG A 38 4.15 24.72 -17.12
C ARG A 38 2.94 23.89 -16.74
N LEU A 39 2.57 23.91 -15.44
CA LEU A 39 1.43 23.16 -14.92
C LEU A 39 0.12 23.47 -15.67
N GLN A 40 -0.07 24.70 -16.10
CA GLN A 40 -1.22 25.17 -16.89
C GLN A 40 -1.26 24.60 -18.33
N LYS A 41 -0.10 24.23 -18.89
CA LYS A 41 0.03 23.67 -20.24
C LYS A 41 0.03 22.14 -20.24
N LEU A 42 -0.23 21.51 -19.10
CA LEU A 42 -0.28 20.07 -19.02
C LEU A 42 -1.39 19.54 -19.93
N SER A 43 -1.06 18.55 -20.76
CA SER A 43 -1.98 17.99 -21.75
C SER A 43 -2.16 16.49 -21.54
N PRO A 44 -3.28 15.90 -22.01
CA PRO A 44 -3.46 14.45 -22.00
C PRO A 44 -2.31 13.69 -22.68
N ALA A 45 -1.69 14.29 -23.71
CA ALA A 45 -0.55 13.71 -24.41
C ALA A 45 0.70 13.58 -23.53
N HIS A 46 0.93 14.53 -22.61
CA HIS A 46 2.04 14.46 -21.67
C HIS A 46 1.89 13.29 -20.68
N LEU A 47 0.67 13.12 -20.13
CA LEU A 47 0.39 12.00 -19.24
C LEU A 47 0.45 10.64 -19.98
N ARG A 48 -0.05 10.58 -21.22
CA ARG A 48 0.08 9.38 -22.07
C ARG A 48 1.56 9.03 -22.30
N ARG A 49 2.41 10.03 -22.58
CA ARG A 49 3.85 9.85 -22.76
C ARG A 49 4.52 9.33 -21.49
N LEU A 50 4.14 9.87 -20.33
CA LEU A 50 4.62 9.41 -19.03
C LEU A 50 4.28 7.93 -18.80
N PHE A 51 3.00 7.54 -18.89
CA PHE A 51 2.58 6.15 -18.66
C PHE A 51 3.18 5.16 -19.67
N ASN A 52 3.35 5.58 -20.92
CA ASN A 52 4.07 4.78 -21.92
C ASN A 52 5.57 4.66 -21.60
N GLY A 53 6.18 5.70 -21.06
CA GLY A 53 7.55 5.68 -20.54
C GLY A 53 7.70 4.68 -19.39
N LEU A 54 6.78 4.71 -18.42
CA LEU A 54 6.77 3.77 -17.29
C LEU A 54 6.67 2.31 -17.74
N ASN A 55 5.82 2.04 -18.73
CA ASN A 55 5.68 0.71 -19.31
C ASN A 55 6.95 0.27 -20.05
N ARG A 56 7.60 1.16 -20.82
CA ARG A 56 8.88 0.85 -21.48
C ARG A 56 10.02 0.60 -20.49
N ALA A 57 10.00 1.30 -19.35
CA ALA A 57 10.95 1.10 -18.26
C ALA A 57 10.68 -0.19 -17.45
N GLY A 58 9.62 -0.95 -17.77
CA GLY A 58 9.29 -2.19 -17.08
C GLY A 58 8.80 -1.99 -15.64
N LEU A 59 8.35 -0.79 -15.27
CA LEU A 59 7.93 -0.49 -13.90
C LEU A 59 6.73 -1.39 -13.51
N GLY A 60 6.77 -2.00 -12.33
CA GLY A 60 5.72 -2.89 -11.84
C GLY A 60 4.35 -2.21 -11.74
N ALA A 61 3.27 -3.00 -11.88
CA ALA A 61 1.91 -2.45 -11.90
C ALA A 61 1.55 -1.69 -10.62
N SER A 62 1.99 -2.16 -9.45
CA SER A 62 1.79 -1.47 -8.17
C SER A 62 2.42 -0.07 -8.17
N SER A 63 3.69 0.04 -8.57
CA SER A 63 4.40 1.32 -8.67
C SER A 63 3.76 2.26 -9.70
N GLN A 64 3.33 1.74 -10.85
CA GLN A 64 2.59 2.55 -11.84
C GLN A 64 1.26 3.09 -11.27
N ARG A 65 0.54 2.28 -10.48
CA ARG A 65 -0.68 2.73 -9.77
C ARG A 65 -0.34 3.83 -8.75
N GLN A 66 0.74 3.69 -7.99
CA GLN A 66 1.18 4.70 -7.03
C GLN A 66 1.50 6.04 -7.72
N VAL A 67 2.29 6.02 -8.79
CA VAL A 67 2.59 7.22 -9.61
C VAL A 67 1.30 7.89 -10.09
N ARG A 68 0.33 7.10 -10.57
CA ARG A 68 -0.96 7.63 -11.01
C ARG A 68 -1.74 8.28 -9.87
N GLN A 69 -1.86 7.62 -8.72
CA GLN A 69 -2.61 8.16 -7.58
C GLN A 69 -1.99 9.46 -7.08
N PHE A 70 -0.66 9.52 -7.03
CA PHE A 70 0.07 10.75 -6.71
C PHE A 70 -0.30 11.89 -7.67
N LEU A 71 -0.25 11.64 -8.99
CA LEU A 71 -0.59 12.66 -10.00
C LEU A 71 -2.04 13.15 -9.88
N ILE A 72 -2.99 12.25 -9.62
CA ILE A 72 -4.40 12.61 -9.42
C ILE A 72 -4.54 13.51 -8.20
N SER A 73 -3.94 13.13 -7.08
CA SER A 73 -4.01 13.94 -5.86
C SER A 73 -3.40 15.32 -6.08
N ALA A 74 -2.20 15.36 -6.66
CA ALA A 74 -1.48 16.61 -6.88
C ALA A 74 -2.20 17.58 -7.82
N LEU A 75 -2.83 17.07 -8.89
CA LEU A 75 -3.57 17.90 -9.84
C LEU A 75 -4.95 18.30 -9.33
N ARG A 76 -5.62 17.47 -8.52
CA ARG A 76 -6.84 17.86 -7.80
C ARG A 76 -6.57 19.02 -6.85
N ASP A 77 -5.48 18.95 -6.11
CA ASP A 77 -5.09 20.04 -5.24
C ASP A 77 -4.68 21.30 -6.01
N ALA A 78 -3.97 21.16 -7.13
CA ALA A 78 -3.63 22.29 -7.98
C ALA A 78 -4.90 22.97 -8.53
N GLN A 79 -5.93 22.18 -8.86
CA GLN A 79 -7.22 22.70 -9.29
C GLN A 79 -7.96 23.40 -8.13
N ARG A 80 -7.94 22.82 -6.92
CA ARG A 80 -8.53 23.44 -5.71
C ARG A 80 -7.85 24.77 -5.37
N LEU A 81 -6.55 24.89 -5.61
CA LEU A 81 -5.78 26.12 -5.44
C LEU A 81 -5.84 27.05 -6.66
N GLU A 82 -6.71 26.74 -7.64
CA GLU A 82 -6.92 27.53 -8.86
C GLU A 82 -5.65 27.74 -9.72
N LEU A 83 -4.61 26.91 -9.51
CA LEU A 83 -3.37 26.94 -10.29
C LEU A 83 -3.57 26.37 -11.70
N VAL A 84 -4.58 25.50 -11.85
CA VAL A 84 -5.03 24.93 -13.12
C VAL A 84 -6.55 24.99 -13.23
N THR A 85 -7.04 25.32 -14.41
CA THR A 85 -8.49 25.42 -14.68
C THR A 85 -9.16 24.06 -14.82
N ARG A 86 -8.40 23.03 -15.22
CA ARG A 86 -8.91 21.66 -15.41
C ARG A 86 -7.93 20.61 -14.93
N ASN A 87 -8.46 19.53 -14.35
CA ASN A 87 -7.68 18.37 -14.01
C ASN A 87 -7.52 17.42 -15.22
N VAL A 88 -6.32 17.39 -15.79
CA VAL A 88 -6.01 16.59 -16.99
C VAL A 88 -6.10 15.07 -16.73
N THR A 89 -6.01 14.63 -15.47
CA THR A 89 -6.05 13.20 -15.13
C THR A 89 -7.43 12.55 -15.29
N GLU A 90 -8.49 13.35 -15.33
CA GLU A 90 -9.88 12.87 -15.46
C GLU A 90 -10.18 12.41 -16.89
N VAL A 91 -9.50 12.99 -17.88
CA VAL A 91 -9.71 12.70 -19.30
C VAL A 91 -8.83 11.54 -19.79
N VAL A 92 -7.70 11.29 -19.10
CA VAL A 92 -6.72 10.30 -19.54
C VAL A 92 -7.09 8.91 -19.02
N LYS A 93 -7.52 8.03 -19.93
CA LYS A 93 -7.56 6.59 -19.65
C LYS A 93 -6.11 6.08 -19.58
N PRO A 94 -5.67 5.51 -18.44
CA PRO A 94 -4.31 5.01 -18.31
C PRO A 94 -4.07 3.85 -19.29
N THR A 95 -2.88 3.79 -19.88
CA THR A 95 -2.43 2.56 -20.52
C THR A 95 -2.37 1.47 -19.44
N PRO A 96 -2.93 0.27 -19.67
CA PRO A 96 -2.84 -0.82 -18.72
C PRO A 96 -1.38 -1.04 -18.33
N ALA A 97 -1.11 -1.15 -17.02
CA ALA A 97 0.24 -1.45 -16.57
C ALA A 97 0.64 -2.83 -17.08
N ARG A 98 1.74 -2.89 -17.83
CA ARG A 98 2.28 -4.14 -18.39
C ARG A 98 3.27 -4.83 -17.45
N GLY A 99 3.63 -4.19 -16.34
CA GLY A 99 4.48 -4.81 -15.32
C GLY A 99 3.73 -5.97 -14.66
N LYS A 100 4.43 -7.08 -14.40
CA LYS A 100 3.87 -8.20 -13.63
C LYS A 100 3.27 -7.64 -12.34
N GLU A 101 1.99 -7.89 -12.09
CA GLU A 101 1.52 -7.88 -10.71
C GLU A 101 2.34 -8.97 -10.01
N GLN A 102 3.14 -8.58 -9.02
CA GLN A 102 3.75 -9.57 -8.15
C GLN A 102 2.57 -10.34 -7.59
N GLY A 103 2.41 -11.60 -8.01
CA GLY A 103 1.39 -12.47 -7.47
C GLY A 103 1.50 -12.53 -5.95
N ALA A 104 0.48 -13.08 -5.29
CA ALA A 104 0.55 -13.34 -3.85
C ALA A 104 1.94 -13.90 -3.52
N LEU A 105 2.69 -13.20 -2.66
CA LEU A 105 4.00 -13.69 -2.25
C LEU A 105 3.79 -15.09 -1.65
N PRO A 106 4.61 -16.08 -2.04
CA PRO A 106 4.47 -17.42 -1.49
C PRO A 106 4.59 -17.31 0.03
N SER A 107 3.61 -17.90 0.72
CA SER A 107 3.61 -18.02 2.17
C SER A 107 4.38 -19.29 2.55
N PHE A 108 5.03 -19.27 3.72
CA PHE A 108 5.72 -20.47 4.21
C PHE A 108 4.77 -21.65 4.36
N THR A 109 5.23 -22.84 3.96
CA THR A 109 4.64 -24.09 4.43
C THR A 109 4.98 -24.31 5.92
N ALA A 110 4.35 -25.29 6.55
CA ALA A 110 4.65 -25.64 7.94
C ALA A 110 6.11 -26.07 8.10
N GLU A 111 6.65 -26.81 7.13
CA GLU A 111 8.03 -27.28 7.10
C GLU A 111 9.01 -26.10 6.91
N GLU A 112 8.71 -25.17 6.01
CA GLU A 112 9.52 -23.97 5.78
C GLU A 112 9.51 -23.05 7.02
N ALA A 113 8.35 -22.90 7.68
CA ALA A 113 8.24 -22.14 8.91
C ALA A 113 9.04 -22.78 10.06
N ALA A 114 9.02 -24.11 10.17
CA ALA A 114 9.81 -24.83 11.16
C ALA A 114 11.33 -24.71 10.88
N ALA A 115 11.74 -24.84 9.62
CA ALA A 115 13.13 -24.66 9.21
C ALA A 115 13.61 -23.22 9.48
N PHE A 116 12.77 -22.23 9.18
CA PHE A 116 13.04 -20.83 9.49
C PHE A 116 13.16 -20.58 11.00
N ALA A 117 12.27 -21.15 11.81
CA ALA A 117 12.35 -21.04 13.27
C ALA A 117 13.65 -21.65 13.82
N GLY A 118 14.06 -22.80 13.29
CA GLY A 118 15.33 -23.44 13.64
C GLY A 118 16.55 -22.57 13.27
N ALA A 119 16.53 -21.93 12.11
CA ALA A 119 17.59 -21.00 11.69
C ALA A 119 17.60 -19.71 12.53
N ALA A 120 16.43 -19.20 12.91
CA ALA A 120 16.30 -17.99 13.71
C ALA A 120 16.87 -18.16 15.13
N ALA A 121 16.86 -19.36 15.69
CA ALA A 121 17.42 -19.66 17.02
C ALA A 121 18.93 -19.41 17.12
N ALA A 122 19.65 -19.37 16.00
CA ALA A 122 21.07 -19.05 15.94
C ALA A 122 21.35 -17.55 15.68
N ASP A 123 20.32 -16.73 15.49
CA ASP A 123 20.44 -15.30 15.16
C ASP A 123 20.11 -14.43 16.39
N HIS A 124 20.85 -13.34 16.61
CA HIS A 124 20.53 -12.33 17.63
C HIS A 124 19.10 -11.75 17.54
N ARG A 125 18.42 -11.91 16.41
CA ARG A 125 17.03 -11.51 16.15
C ARG A 125 16.02 -12.63 16.35
N GLU A 126 16.41 -13.73 17.00
CA GLU A 126 15.53 -14.86 17.30
C GLU A 126 14.15 -14.41 17.80
N ALA A 127 14.13 -13.69 18.93
CA ALA A 127 12.90 -13.29 19.59
C ALA A 127 11.93 -12.50 18.68
N PRO A 128 12.33 -11.40 17.98
CA PRO A 128 11.42 -10.70 17.07
C PRO A 128 11.04 -11.51 15.83
N LEU A 129 11.90 -12.41 15.32
CA LEU A 129 11.58 -13.25 14.17
C LEU A 129 10.54 -14.33 14.54
N LEU A 130 10.75 -15.03 15.66
CA LEU A 130 9.79 -16.02 16.16
C LEU A 130 8.48 -15.38 16.61
N PHE A 131 8.53 -14.18 17.19
CA PHE A 131 7.34 -13.41 17.54
C PHE A 131 6.53 -13.06 16.29
N ALA A 132 7.17 -12.55 15.23
CA ALA A 132 6.48 -12.23 13.99
C ALA A 132 5.89 -13.48 13.32
N LEU A 133 6.62 -14.60 13.33
CA LEU A 133 6.17 -15.87 12.77
C LEU A 133 4.96 -16.45 13.51
N SER A 134 4.97 -16.40 14.85
CA SER A 134 3.93 -17.00 15.69
C SER A 134 2.66 -16.17 15.82
N THR A 135 2.78 -14.84 15.77
CA THR A 135 1.64 -13.92 15.97
C THR A 135 1.06 -13.39 14.66
N GLY A 136 1.83 -13.40 13.57
CA GLY A 136 1.44 -12.79 12.30
C GLY A 136 1.30 -11.26 12.35
N MET A 137 1.74 -10.61 13.44
CA MET A 137 1.63 -9.16 13.61
C MET A 137 2.44 -8.43 12.54
N ARG A 138 1.91 -7.30 12.06
CA ARG A 138 2.70 -6.43 11.19
C ARG A 138 3.85 -5.82 11.98
N ARG A 139 5.00 -5.59 11.32
CA ARG A 139 6.18 -4.96 11.95
C ARG A 139 5.83 -3.70 12.76
N GLY A 140 4.95 -2.85 12.25
CA GLY A 140 4.53 -1.62 12.94
C GLY A 140 3.68 -1.89 14.20
N GLU A 141 2.87 -2.95 14.19
CA GLU A 141 2.06 -3.36 15.35
C GLU A 141 2.96 -3.97 16.43
N ALA A 142 3.93 -4.80 16.03
CA ALA A 142 4.90 -5.42 16.94
C ALA A 142 5.77 -4.36 17.64
N VAL A 143 6.27 -3.37 16.90
CA VAL A 143 7.08 -2.27 17.47
C VAL A 143 6.24 -1.35 18.37
N GLY A 144 4.94 -1.22 18.11
CA GLY A 144 4.03 -0.39 18.90
C GLY A 144 3.51 -1.05 20.18
N LEU A 145 3.86 -2.33 20.43
CA LEU A 145 3.31 -3.11 21.53
C LEU A 145 3.80 -2.59 22.88
N ARG A 146 2.88 -2.40 23.83
CA ARG A 146 3.19 -1.99 25.21
C ARG A 146 2.84 -3.11 26.18
N TRP A 147 3.47 -3.14 27.35
CA TRP A 147 3.21 -4.15 28.39
C TRP A 147 1.74 -4.23 28.81
N GLN A 148 1.01 -3.11 28.81
CA GLN A 148 -0.42 -3.06 29.10
C GLN A 148 -1.29 -3.80 28.05
N ASP A 149 -0.75 -4.03 26.85
CA ASP A 149 -1.44 -4.74 25.76
C ASP A 149 -1.17 -6.26 25.83
N VAL A 150 -0.36 -6.72 26.80
CA VAL A 150 -0.07 -8.13 27.05
C VAL A 150 -0.94 -8.62 28.20
N SER A 151 -1.96 -9.42 27.91
CA SER A 151 -2.79 -10.06 28.93
C SER A 151 -2.26 -11.47 29.27
N GLY A 152 -1.90 -11.68 30.54
CA GLY A 152 -1.29 -12.93 31.02
C GLY A 152 -2.23 -14.13 31.23
N ARG A 153 -3.35 -14.24 30.50
CA ARG A 153 -4.25 -15.40 30.59
C ARG A 153 -4.75 -15.84 29.21
N GLY A 154 -4.04 -16.78 28.60
CA GLY A 154 -4.37 -17.44 27.33
C GLY A 154 -3.13 -17.63 26.44
N PRO A 155 -3.14 -18.57 25.48
CA PRO A 155 -1.97 -18.83 24.65
C PRO A 155 -1.73 -17.62 23.72
N GLY A 156 -0.68 -16.85 24.02
CA GLY A 156 -0.17 -15.74 23.22
C GLY A 156 -0.62 -14.33 23.64
N PRO A 157 0.25 -13.31 23.51
CA PRO A 157 -0.10 -11.92 23.75
C PRO A 157 -1.15 -11.45 22.74
N ARG A 158 -2.33 -11.07 23.20
CA ARG A 158 -3.39 -10.49 22.36
C ARG A 158 -3.24 -8.97 22.35
N ALA A 159 -2.64 -8.42 21.32
CA ALA A 159 -2.64 -6.97 21.11
C ALA A 159 -4.09 -6.47 21.03
N ARG A 160 -4.44 -5.50 21.88
CA ARG A 160 -5.75 -4.85 21.86
C ARG A 160 -5.82 -3.97 20.62
N ASP A 161 -6.53 -4.41 19.59
CA ASP A 161 -6.75 -3.64 18.37
C ASP A 161 -7.35 -2.27 18.74
N ARG A 162 -6.57 -1.20 18.55
CA ARG A 162 -7.04 0.20 18.66
C ARG A 162 -7.10 0.88 17.31
N GLY A 163 -7.28 0.14 16.21
CA GLY A 163 -6.92 0.62 14.88
C GLY A 163 -7.75 0.13 13.69
N ARG A 164 -9.03 -0.24 13.84
CA ARG A 164 -10.01 -0.14 12.75
C ARG A 164 -11.43 -0.16 13.31
N GLY A 165 -12.27 0.80 12.91
CA GLY A 165 -13.72 0.69 13.11
C GLY A 165 -14.24 -0.66 12.56
N PRO A 166 -15.39 -1.15 13.05
CA PRO A 166 -15.84 -2.51 12.81
C PRO A 166 -15.84 -2.81 11.31
N ALA A 167 -15.18 -3.91 10.95
CA ALA A 167 -15.28 -4.49 9.62
C ALA A 167 -16.77 -4.61 9.27
N ARG A 168 -17.17 -3.98 8.15
CA ARG A 168 -18.51 -4.19 7.59
C ARG A 168 -18.66 -5.70 7.40
N ARG A 169 -19.61 -6.30 8.10
CA ARG A 169 -20.04 -7.68 7.84
C ARG A 169 -20.62 -7.72 6.43
N ASP A 170 -20.03 -8.54 5.56
CA ASP A 170 -20.64 -8.89 4.29
C ASP A 170 -21.88 -9.76 4.58
N PRO A 171 -23.11 -9.37 4.16
CA PRO A 171 -24.34 -10.07 4.56
C PRO A 171 -24.61 -11.39 3.82
N HIS A 172 -23.66 -11.94 3.08
CA HIS A 172 -23.96 -13.00 2.09
C HIS A 172 -23.20 -14.31 2.28
N LEU A 173 -22.72 -14.63 3.49
CA LEU A 173 -22.29 -15.99 3.79
C LEU A 173 -23.00 -16.55 5.03
N THR A 174 -23.69 -17.65 4.74
CA THR A 174 -24.12 -18.73 5.62
C THR A 174 -25.49 -18.58 6.28
N GLN A 175 -26.51 -19.04 5.55
CA GLN A 175 -27.52 -19.92 6.15
C GLN A 175 -27.43 -21.26 5.43
N ASP A 176 -26.73 -22.22 6.03
CA ASP A 176 -27.28 -23.57 6.10
C ASP A 176 -26.58 -24.41 7.16
N GLN A 177 -27.34 -25.32 7.75
CA GLN A 177 -27.00 -26.31 8.76
C GLN A 177 -27.08 -25.86 10.23
N GLN A 178 -28.33 -25.85 10.68
CA GLN A 178 -28.73 -26.00 12.08
C GLN A 178 -28.82 -27.52 12.35
N VAL A 179 -27.93 -28.06 13.19
CA VAL A 179 -28.07 -29.42 13.73
C VAL A 179 -28.59 -29.28 15.17
N PRO A 180 -29.75 -29.87 15.52
CA PRO A 180 -30.25 -29.88 16.89
C PRO A 180 -29.69 -31.05 17.72
N PRO A 181 -29.62 -30.91 19.06
CA PRO A 181 -28.95 -31.85 19.95
C PRO A 181 -29.84 -32.98 20.53
N ASP A 182 -29.18 -34.11 20.79
CA ASP A 182 -29.43 -35.17 21.79
C ASP A 182 -30.63 -36.15 21.65
N GLY A 183 -30.30 -37.43 21.38
CA GLY A 183 -30.47 -38.52 22.36
C GLY A 183 -31.66 -39.50 22.30
N LEU A 184 -31.33 -40.77 21.97
CA LEU A 184 -31.94 -42.07 22.37
C LEU A 184 -32.83 -42.87 21.36
N PRO A 185 -32.88 -44.24 21.48
CA PRO A 185 -32.56 -45.17 20.39
C PRO A 185 -33.78 -45.85 19.72
N LEU A 186 -33.50 -46.51 18.60
CA LEU A 186 -34.43 -47.27 17.76
C LEU A 186 -34.75 -48.67 18.35
N PRO A 187 -35.97 -49.21 18.17
CA PRO A 187 -36.19 -50.64 18.01
C PRO A 187 -35.80 -51.14 16.60
#